data_AF-A0A060C0R7-F1
#
_entry.id   AF-A0A060C0R7-F1
#
_cell.length_a   1.000
_cell.length_b   1.000
_cell.length_c   1.000
_cell.angle_alpha   90.00
_cell.angle_beta   90.00
_cell.angle_gamma   90.00
#
_symmetry.space_group_name_H-M   'P 1'
#
loop_
_entity.id
_entity.type
_entity.pdbx_description
1 polymer ?
#
loop_
_entity_poly.entity_id
_entity_poly.type
_entity_poly.pdbx_seq_one_letter_code
_entity_poly.pdbx_strand_id
1 'polypeptide(L)'
;KLKPIVAEAKKLGIEMFVLDDGWFGHRDDDTSSLGDWKVYHKKFPQGLKHFSDYVHAQDLKFGIWFEPEMISIDSDLYKEHPDYLMQVPNRKPSPSRSQFVLDMSRL
;
A
#
# COMPACT_ATOMS: atom_id res chain seq x y z
N LYS A 1 -6.91 11.80 11.23
CA LYS A 1 -8.12 10.99 10.93
C LYS A 1 -8.05 9.59 11.56
N LEU A 2 -6.96 8.83 11.40
CA LEU A 2 -6.88 7.46 11.92
C LEU A 2 -6.72 7.34 13.44
N LYS A 3 -5.93 8.21 14.09
CA LYS A 3 -5.72 8.15 15.56
C LYS A 3 -7.03 8.18 16.38
N PRO A 4 -8.03 9.01 16.07
CA PRO A 4 -9.35 8.93 16.71
C PRO A 4 -10.04 7.57 16.61
N ILE A 5 -9.91 6.86 15.48
CA ILE A 5 -10.51 5.52 15.29
C ILE A 5 -9.80 4.51 16.20
N VAL A 6 -8.46 4.55 16.26
CA VAL A 6 -7.66 3.72 17.16
C VAL A 6 -8.05 3.95 18.63
N ALA A 7 -8.21 5.22 19.03
CA ALA A 7 -8.60 5.57 20.39
C ALA A 7 -10.01 5.07 20.75
N GLU A 8 -10.96 5.10 19.80
CA GLU A 8 -12.30 4.56 20.02
C GLU A 8 -12.30 3.03 20.04
N ALA A 9 -11.52 2.39 19.16
CA ALA A 9 -11.36 0.95 19.12
C ALA A 9 -10.88 0.40 20.47
N LYS A 10 -9.93 1.09 21.14
CA LYS A 10 -9.50 0.76 22.51
C LYS A 10 -10.67 0.73 23.50
N LYS A 11 -11.53 1.76 23.50
CA LYS A 11 -12.68 1.84 24.43
C LYS A 11 -13.69 0.73 24.21
N LEU A 12 -13.82 0.27 22.96
CA LEU A 12 -14.74 -0.79 22.56
C LEU A 12 -14.17 -2.21 22.80
N GLY A 13 -12.93 -2.33 23.29
CA GLY A 13 -12.28 -3.62 23.53
C GLY A 13 -11.79 -4.32 22.25
N ILE A 14 -11.60 -3.57 21.15
CA ILE A 14 -11.00 -4.11 19.91
C ILE A 14 -9.49 -4.34 20.13
N GLU A 15 -8.97 -5.44 19.59
CA GLU A 15 -7.60 -5.90 19.85
C GLU A 15 -6.59 -5.58 18.75
N MET A 16 -7.05 -5.16 17.57
CA MET A 16 -6.20 -4.89 16.41
C MET A 16 -6.75 -3.76 15.54
N PHE A 17 -5.85 -2.89 15.08
CA PHE A 17 -6.13 -1.92 14.03
C PHE A 17 -5.37 -2.31 12.76
N VAL A 18 -6.08 -2.39 11.63
CA VAL A 18 -5.47 -2.66 10.32
C VAL A 18 -5.48 -1.38 9.49
N LEU A 19 -4.30 -0.98 9.02
CA LEU A 19 -4.14 0.10 8.05
C LEU A 19 -4.27 -0.46 6.63
N ASP A 20 -5.35 -0.09 5.95
CA ASP A 20 -5.69 -0.56 4.60
C ASP A 20 -5.02 0.29 3.49
N ASP A 21 -5.46 0.15 2.23
CA ASP A 21 -4.90 0.80 1.04
C ASP A 21 -4.69 2.32 1.21
N GLY A 22 -3.65 2.85 0.57
CA GLY A 22 -3.35 4.28 0.55
C GLY A 22 -2.20 4.74 1.45
N TRP A 23 -1.50 3.84 2.16
CA TRP A 23 -0.40 4.21 3.06
C TRP A 23 0.95 4.42 2.39
N PHE A 24 1.09 4.04 1.12
CA PHE A 24 2.35 3.94 0.37
C PHE A 24 2.37 4.84 -0.87
N GLY A 25 3.56 5.05 -1.42
CA GLY A 25 3.81 5.84 -2.64
C GLY A 25 3.15 7.21 -2.59
N HIS A 26 2.26 7.46 -3.56
CA HIS A 26 1.34 8.61 -3.63
C HIS A 26 -0.11 8.15 -3.85
N ARG A 27 -0.49 7.04 -3.21
CA ARG A 27 -1.76 6.32 -3.37
C ARG A 27 -2.95 7.10 -2.78
N ASP A 28 -3.39 8.16 -3.46
CA ASP A 28 -4.60 8.93 -3.12
C ASP A 28 -5.88 8.31 -3.72
N ASP A 29 -5.74 7.51 -4.77
CA ASP A 29 -6.78 6.67 -5.40
C ASP A 29 -6.20 5.30 -5.82
N ASP A 30 -6.99 4.48 -6.53
CA ASP A 30 -6.56 3.15 -6.98
C ASP A 30 -5.83 3.11 -8.33
N THR A 31 -5.42 4.25 -8.89
CA THR A 31 -4.85 4.35 -10.24
C THR A 31 -3.31 4.43 -10.28
N SER A 32 -2.64 4.52 -9.13
CA SER A 32 -1.19 4.72 -9.04
C SER A 32 -0.51 3.93 -7.91
N SER A 33 0.82 3.99 -7.84
CA SER A 33 1.67 3.56 -6.71
C SER A 33 1.79 2.07 -6.40
N LEU A 34 1.02 1.15 -7.00
CA LEU A 34 1.26 -0.29 -6.78
C LEU A 34 2.67 -0.65 -7.26
N GLY A 35 3.44 -1.30 -6.38
CA GLY A 35 4.88 -1.52 -6.54
C GLY A 35 5.74 -0.65 -5.63
N ASP A 36 5.25 0.54 -5.23
CA ASP A 36 6.01 1.51 -4.44
C ASP A 36 5.71 1.37 -2.95
N TRP A 37 6.11 0.23 -2.36
CA TRP A 37 5.82 -0.15 -0.97
C TRP A 37 6.61 0.64 0.10
N LYS A 38 6.68 1.96 -0.04
CA LYS A 38 7.35 2.92 0.84
C LYS A 38 6.32 3.92 1.36
N VAL A 39 6.47 4.38 2.61
CA VAL A 39 5.47 5.22 3.28
C VAL A 39 5.16 6.51 2.51
N TYR A 40 3.87 6.84 2.40
CA TYR A 40 3.42 8.11 1.83
C TYR A 40 3.49 9.23 2.88
N HIS A 41 4.59 9.98 2.89
CA HIS A 41 4.87 11.02 3.89
C HIS A 41 3.84 12.16 3.95
N LYS A 42 3.06 12.41 2.88
CA LYS A 42 1.95 13.38 2.91
C LYS A 42 0.87 12.96 3.93
N LYS A 43 0.58 11.65 4.01
CA LYS A 43 -0.41 11.09 4.97
C LYS A 43 0.24 10.73 6.31
N PHE A 44 1.51 10.33 6.30
CA PHE A 44 2.30 9.96 7.47
C PHE A 44 3.59 10.78 7.58
N PRO A 45 3.52 12.06 8.00
CA PRO A 45 4.69 12.96 8.02
C PRO A 45 5.85 12.45 8.88
N GLN A 46 5.56 11.74 9.97
CA GLN A 46 6.55 11.14 10.87
C GLN A 46 6.86 9.67 10.54
N GLY A 47 6.42 9.20 9.36
CA GLY A 47 6.57 7.82 8.91
C GLY A 47 5.59 6.84 9.56
N LEU A 48 5.60 5.62 9.05
CA LEU A 48 4.68 4.56 9.47
C LEU A 48 4.98 4.07 10.88
N LYS A 49 6.25 4.02 11.28
CA LYS A 49 6.67 3.61 12.63
C LYS A 49 6.03 4.47 13.72
N HIS A 50 5.96 5.79 13.52
CA HIS A 50 5.29 6.67 14.49
C HIS A 50 3.81 6.31 14.67
N PHE A 51 3.13 5.89 13.60
CA PHE A 51 1.73 5.49 13.69
C PHE A 51 1.56 4.12 14.34
N SER A 52 2.39 3.13 14.01
CA SER A 52 2.32 1.81 14.65
C SER A 52 2.71 1.87 16.14
N ASP A 53 3.71 2.68 16.51
CA ASP A 53 4.07 2.94 17.92
C ASP A 53 2.87 3.54 18.69
N TYR A 54 2.13 4.45 18.07
CA TYR A 54 0.90 5.00 18.66
C TYR A 54 -0.19 3.93 18.86
N VAL A 55 -0.38 3.03 17.88
CA VAL A 55 -1.35 1.92 17.97
C VAL A 55 -0.98 0.96 19.09
N HIS A 56 0.29 0.55 19.18
CA HIS A 56 0.77 -0.31 20.27
C HIS A 56 0.65 0.37 21.64
N ALA A 57 0.89 1.67 21.75
CA ALA A 57 0.67 2.43 22.99
C ALA A 57 -0.80 2.49 23.42
N GLN A 58 -1.74 2.13 22.55
CA GLN A 58 -3.15 1.94 22.87
C GLN A 58 -3.50 0.49 23.24
N ASP A 59 -2.52 -0.41 23.37
CA ASP A 59 -2.69 -1.85 23.61
C ASP A 59 -3.38 -2.61 22.46
N LEU A 60 -3.33 -2.06 21.24
CA LEU A 60 -3.81 -2.71 20.02
C LEU A 60 -2.64 -3.31 19.24
N LYS A 61 -2.85 -4.46 18.60
CA LYS A 61 -1.98 -4.96 17.54
C LYS A 61 -2.09 -4.09 16.29
N PHE A 62 -1.04 -4.05 15.48
CA PHE A 62 -1.02 -3.32 14.21
C PHE A 62 -0.93 -4.27 13.01
N GLY A 63 -1.90 -4.19 12.11
CA GLY A 63 -1.89 -4.85 10.80
C GLY A 63 -1.73 -3.83 9.67
N ILE A 64 -1.23 -4.28 8.52
CA ILE A 64 -1.00 -3.43 7.34
C ILE A 64 -1.30 -4.19 6.05
N TRP A 65 -1.91 -3.50 5.10
CA TRP A 65 -2.29 -4.03 3.79
C TRP A 65 -1.15 -3.96 2.77
N PHE A 66 -1.04 -4.97 1.92
CA PHE A 66 -0.15 -5.02 0.76
C PHE A 66 -0.86 -5.74 -0.40
N GLU A 67 -0.50 -5.41 -1.63
CA GLU A 67 -0.92 -6.11 -2.85
C GLU A 67 0.32 -6.42 -3.72
N PRO A 68 1.20 -7.31 -3.24
CA PRO A 68 2.59 -7.42 -3.71
C PRO A 68 2.75 -7.94 -5.14
N GLU A 69 1.69 -8.51 -5.71
CA GLU A 69 1.67 -9.11 -7.06
C GLU A 69 1.39 -8.07 -8.15
N MET A 70 1.10 -6.81 -7.79
CA MET A 70 0.59 -5.81 -8.72
C MET A 70 1.57 -4.67 -8.95
N ILE A 71 1.42 -4.05 -10.13
CA ILE A 71 2.18 -2.87 -10.57
C ILE A 71 1.26 -1.85 -11.23
N SER A 72 1.44 -0.58 -10.88
CA SER A 72 0.79 0.56 -11.56
C SER A 72 1.73 1.16 -12.61
N ILE A 73 1.20 1.64 -13.73
CA ILE A 73 2.00 2.38 -14.73
C ILE A 73 2.57 3.66 -14.11
N ASP A 74 1.78 4.35 -13.28
CA ASP A 74 2.25 5.46 -12.47
C ASP A 74 2.83 4.93 -11.13
N SER A 75 4.01 4.33 -11.21
CA SER A 75 4.83 3.92 -10.07
C SER A 75 6.32 4.09 -10.39
N ASP A 76 7.16 4.25 -9.38
CA ASP A 76 8.60 4.23 -9.55
C ASP A 76 9.09 2.85 -9.99
N LEU A 77 8.48 1.78 -9.47
CA LEU A 77 8.76 0.40 -9.91
C LEU A 77 8.59 0.25 -11.44
N TYR A 78 7.51 0.76 -12.03
CA TYR A 78 7.30 0.65 -13.48
C TYR A 78 8.27 1.52 -14.28
N LYS A 79 8.64 2.71 -13.78
CA LYS A 79 9.63 3.58 -14.44
C LYS A 79 11.01 2.92 -14.47
N GLU A 80 11.41 2.28 -13.38
CA GLU A 80 12.71 1.62 -13.24
C GLU A 80 12.74 0.25 -13.94
N HIS A 81 11.62 -0.48 -13.89
CA HIS A 81 11.52 -1.88 -14.29
C HIS A 81 10.24 -2.17 -15.09
N PRO A 82 10.06 -1.58 -16.28
CA PRO A 82 8.86 -1.81 -17.10
C PRO A 82 8.75 -3.26 -17.59
N ASP A 83 9.87 -4.00 -17.63
CA ASP A 83 9.96 -5.41 -17.99
C ASP A 83 9.39 -6.35 -16.93
N TYR A 84 9.12 -5.86 -15.71
CA TYR A 84 8.51 -6.66 -14.64
C TYR A 84 6.99 -6.83 -14.84
N LEU A 85 6.35 -5.98 -15.65
CA LEU A 85 4.93 -6.09 -15.96
C LEU A 85 4.70 -7.31 -16.86
N MET A 86 3.82 -8.22 -16.43
CA MET A 86 3.46 -9.42 -17.19
C MET A 86 2.73 -9.04 -18.49
N GLN A 87 3.38 -9.28 -19.63
CA GLN A 87 2.87 -8.90 -20.94
C GLN A 87 3.28 -9.86 -22.04
N VAL A 88 2.43 -9.97 -23.06
CA VAL A 88 2.74 -10.70 -24.30
C VAL A 88 3.45 -9.74 -25.27
N PRO A 89 4.59 -10.13 -25.88
CA PRO A 89 5.29 -9.28 -26.84
C PRO A 89 4.36 -8.77 -27.96
N ASN A 90 4.50 -7.49 -28.31
CA ASN A 90 3.72 -6.79 -29.35
C ASN A 90 2.20 -6.73 -29.10
N ARG A 91 1.75 -6.93 -27.86
CA ARG A 91 0.35 -6.73 -27.46
C ARG A 91 0.27 -5.72 -26.33
N LYS A 92 -0.60 -4.71 -26.49
CA LYS A 92 -0.89 -3.78 -25.40
C LYS A 92 -1.62 -4.54 -24.29
N PRO A 93 -1.15 -4.50 -23.03
CA PRO A 93 -1.84 -5.17 -21.93
C PRO A 93 -3.16 -4.46 -21.62
N SER A 94 -4.18 -5.24 -21.26
CA SER A 94 -5.46 -4.71 -20.81
C SER A 94 -5.41 -4.38 -19.32
N PRO A 95 -5.77 -3.16 -18.89
CA PRO A 95 -5.86 -2.84 -17.48
C PRO A 95 -7.11 -3.50 -16.85
N SER A 96 -7.01 -3.84 -15.57
CA SER A 96 -8.15 -4.12 -14.69
C SER A 96 -7.93 -3.32 -13.41
N ARG A 97 -8.93 -2.57 -12.91
CA ARG A 97 -8.76 -1.59 -11.80
C ARG A 97 -7.55 -0.64 -12.01
N SER A 98 -7.29 -0.23 -13.26
CA SER A 98 -6.16 0.64 -13.62
C SER A 98 -4.76 0.11 -13.25
N GLN A 99 -4.64 -1.19 -12.96
CA GLN A 99 -3.39 -1.85 -12.58
C GLN A 99 -3.07 -3.03 -13.51
N PHE A 100 -1.85 -3.57 -13.35
CA PHE A 100 -1.32 -4.72 -14.07
C PHE A 100 -0.67 -5.69 -13.07
N VAL A 101 -0.37 -6.91 -13.53
CA VAL A 101 0.23 -7.96 -12.70
C VAL A 101 1.74 -8.01 -12.96
N LEU A 102 2.53 -8.21 -11.91
CA LEU A 102 3.97 -8.50 -12.00
C LEU A 102 4.20 -9.92 -12.53
N ASP A 103 5.27 -10.11 -13.29
CA ASP A 103 5.73 -11.45 -13.63
C ASP A 103 6.44 -12.11 -12.44
N MET A 104 5.65 -12.85 -11.65
CA MET A 104 6.10 -13.57 -10.46
C MET A 104 6.95 -14.82 -10.77
N SER A 105 7.15 -15.16 -12.06
CA SER A 105 7.95 -16.33 -12.46
C SER A 105 9.45 -16.05 -12.57
N ARG A 106 9.86 -14.79 -12.39
CA ARG A 106 11.24 -14.34 -12.56
C ARG A 106 12.07 -14.72 -11.33
N LEU A 107 13.13 -15.49 -11.57
CA LEU A 107 14.06 -16.05 -10.57
C LEU A 107 15.21 -15.08 -10.25
#